data_AF-A0A7R9LTE9-F1
#
_entry.id   AF-A0A7R9LTE9-F1
#
_cell.length_a   1.000
_cell.length_b   1.000
_cell.length_c   1.000
_cell.angle_alpha   90.00
_cell.angle_beta   90.00
_cell.angle_gamma   90.00
#
_symmetry.space_group_name_H-M   'P 1'
#
loop_
_entity.id
_entity.type
_entity.pdbx_description
1 polymer ?
#
loop_
_entity_poly.entity_id
_entity_poly.type
_entity_poly.pdbx_seq_one_letter_code
_entity_poly.pdbx_strand_id
1 'polypeptide(L)'
;INGYKNLCQHDQIALMKAGCTEIIILRSVQTYNFERDFWSIVKDSKNPTLIKLDALKPSLRPCIFEAHKRFMAQIGHEWDNNLDILNLLSTIVLFDPNRPNIIHKDMIA
;
A
#
# COMPACT_ATOMS: atom_id res chain seq x y z
N ILE A 1 -6.15 -10.97 9.08
CA ILE A 1 -7.00 -11.78 8.17
C ILE A 1 -6.81 -13.24 8.55
N ASN A 2 -7.88 -13.98 8.86
CA ASN A 2 -7.76 -15.35 9.38
C ASN A 2 -7.17 -16.33 8.35
N GLY A 3 -7.56 -16.21 7.07
CA GLY A 3 -6.99 -17.05 6.00
C GLY A 3 -5.46 -16.98 5.92
N TYR A 4 -4.89 -15.77 6.05
CA TYR A 4 -3.44 -15.56 6.02
C TYR A 4 -2.72 -16.26 7.18
N LYS A 5 -3.32 -16.24 8.39
CA LYS A 5 -2.74 -16.88 9.58
C LYS A 5 -2.70 -18.41 9.46
N ASN A 6 -3.55 -18.99 8.62
CA ASN A 6 -3.64 -20.44 8.40
C ASN A 6 -2.64 -20.93 7.33
N LEU A 7 -2.01 -20.03 6.58
CA LEU A 7 -0.96 -20.40 5.62
C LEU A 7 0.31 -20.84 6.36
N CYS A 8 1.15 -21.64 5.71
CA CYS A 8 2.46 -21.95 6.26
C CYS A 8 3.33 -20.68 6.34
N GLN A 9 4.31 -20.65 7.25
CA GLN A 9 5.15 -19.47 7.48
C GLN A 9 5.90 -19.03 6.21
N HIS A 10 6.29 -19.98 5.35
CA HIS A 10 6.97 -19.67 4.10
C HIS A 10 6.10 -18.82 3.18
N ASP A 11 4.85 -19.25 2.94
CA ASP A 11 3.93 -18.55 2.05
C ASP A 11 3.49 -17.20 2.65
N GLN A 12 3.31 -17.13 3.97
CA GLN A 12 3.11 -15.86 4.68
C GLN A 12 4.23 -14.85 4.36
N ILE A 13 5.49 -15.27 4.50
CA ILE A 13 6.66 -14.41 4.24
C ILE A 13 6.74 -14.04 2.75
N ALA A 14 6.52 -15.00 1.84
CA ALA A 14 6.59 -14.78 0.40
C ALA A 14 5.55 -13.75 -0.06
N LEU A 15 4.29 -13.89 0.38
CA LEU A 15 3.21 -12.94 0.11
C LEU A 15 3.55 -11.54 0.66
N MET A 16 3.99 -11.46 1.91
CA MET A 16 4.32 -10.17 2.53
C MET A 16 5.50 -9.48 1.84
N LYS A 17 6.58 -10.20 1.52
CA LYS A 17 7.72 -9.60 0.83
C LYS A 17 7.35 -9.07 -0.55
N ALA A 18 6.45 -9.74 -1.25
CA ALA A 18 6.05 -9.34 -2.59
C ALA A 18 4.99 -8.22 -2.60
N GLY A 19 4.04 -8.24 -1.66
CA GLY A 19 2.89 -7.32 -1.67
C GLY A 19 2.97 -6.13 -0.70
N CYS A 20 3.90 -6.11 0.27
CA CYS A 20 3.88 -5.09 1.32
C CYS A 20 4.02 -3.65 0.80
N THR A 21 4.86 -3.42 -0.21
CA THR A 21 5.05 -2.07 -0.78
C THR A 21 3.76 -1.58 -1.44
N GLU A 22 3.07 -2.44 -2.18
CA GLU A 22 1.78 -2.12 -2.82
C GLU A 22 0.71 -1.79 -1.77
N ILE A 23 0.65 -2.59 -0.69
CA ILE A 23 -0.26 -2.34 0.44
C ILE A 23 0.09 -1.02 1.14
N ILE A 24 1.37 -0.73 1.38
CA ILE A 24 1.81 0.54 1.98
C ILE A 24 1.39 1.73 1.10
N ILE A 25 1.57 1.62 -0.21
CA ILE A 25 1.14 2.66 -1.16
C ILE A 25 -0.38 2.87 -1.08
N LEU A 26 -1.18 1.80 -1.11
CA LEU A 26 -2.63 1.88 -0.97
C LEU A 26 -3.05 2.54 0.35
N ARG A 27 -2.42 2.16 1.46
CA ARG A 27 -2.72 2.69 2.80
C ARG A 27 -2.28 4.14 2.96
N SER A 28 -1.25 4.57 2.25
CA SER A 28 -0.73 5.95 2.34
C SER A 28 -1.72 7.01 1.86
N VAL A 29 -2.69 6.64 1.01
CA VAL A 29 -3.77 7.53 0.54
C VAL A 29 -4.52 8.14 1.71
N GLN A 30 -4.75 7.37 2.77
CA GLN A 30 -5.53 7.78 3.94
C GLN A 30 -4.93 8.98 4.70
N THR A 31 -3.63 9.17 4.59
CA THR A 31 -2.90 10.24 5.31
C THR A 31 -2.39 11.32 4.36
N TYR A 32 -2.70 11.20 3.07
CA TYR A 32 -2.23 12.13 2.04
C TYR A 32 -3.17 13.32 1.89
N ASN A 33 -2.59 14.52 1.88
CA ASN A 33 -3.29 15.75 1.58
C ASN A 33 -3.07 16.11 0.10
N PHE A 34 -4.13 15.99 -0.70
CA PHE A 34 -4.12 16.23 -2.14
C PHE A 34 -3.96 17.70 -2.53
N GLU A 35 -4.35 18.64 -1.66
CA GLU A 35 -4.24 20.07 -1.95
C GLU A 35 -2.81 20.58 -1.81
N ARG A 36 -2.02 19.93 -0.94
CA ARG A 36 -0.71 20.41 -0.49
C ARG A 36 0.42 19.42 -0.76
N ASP A 37 0.13 18.32 -1.44
CA ASP A 37 1.07 17.27 -1.83
C ASP A 37 1.96 16.76 -0.67
N PHE A 38 1.37 16.36 0.46
CA PHE A 38 2.11 15.76 1.59
C PHE A 38 1.34 14.66 2.33
N TRP A 39 2.08 13.73 2.95
CA TRP A 39 1.54 12.80 3.96
C TRP A 39 1.70 13.38 5.37
N SER A 40 0.65 13.25 6.19
CA SER A 40 0.69 13.55 7.62
C SER A 40 0.80 12.27 8.43
N ILE A 41 1.99 12.00 8.97
CA ILE A 41 2.24 10.83 9.81
C ILE A 41 2.11 11.24 11.28
N VAL A 42 1.02 10.85 11.91
CA VAL A 42 0.81 11.08 13.35
C VAL A 42 1.53 9.99 14.13
N LYS A 43 2.77 10.26 14.55
CA LYS A 43 3.49 9.41 15.53
C LYS A 43 3.04 9.69 16.97
N ASP A 44 2.61 10.92 17.25
CA ASP A 44 2.05 11.36 18.53
C ASP A 44 1.05 12.50 18.27
N SER A 45 -0.05 12.53 19.02
CA SER A 45 -1.23 13.39 18.78
C SER A 45 -0.95 14.90 18.73
N LYS A 46 0.22 15.33 19.21
CA LYS A 46 0.60 16.74 19.34
C LYS A 46 1.53 17.26 18.24
N ASN A 47 2.26 16.38 17.54
CA ASN A 47 3.28 16.78 16.57
C ASN A 47 3.31 15.81 15.37
N PRO A 48 2.48 16.02 14.34
CA PRO A 48 2.52 15.22 13.13
C PRO A 48 3.82 15.46 12.35
N THR A 49 4.42 14.39 11.84
CA THR A 49 5.51 14.49 10.87
C THR A 49 4.93 14.64 9.48
N LEU A 50 5.29 15.71 8.78
CA LEU A 50 4.85 15.97 7.41
C LEU A 50 5.91 15.51 6.41
N ILE A 51 5.54 14.64 5.49
CA ILE A 51 6.42 14.19 4.39
C ILE A 51 5.87 14.75 3.09
N LYS A 52 6.58 15.68 2.45
CA LYS A 52 6.20 16.20 1.13
C LYS A 52 6.40 15.14 0.05
N LEU A 53 5.52 15.11 -0.95
CA LEU A 53 5.65 14.23 -2.12
C LEU A 53 7.02 14.36 -2.78
N ASP A 54 7.48 15.59 -2.97
CA ASP A 54 8.78 15.88 -3.60
C ASP A 54 9.99 15.32 -2.83
N ALA A 55 9.84 14.98 -1.54
CA ALA A 55 10.91 14.34 -0.78
C ALA A 55 11.26 12.94 -1.34
N LEU A 56 10.34 12.30 -2.06
CA LEU A 56 10.56 11.00 -2.72
C LEU A 56 11.29 11.14 -4.06
N LYS A 57 11.27 12.32 -4.68
CA LYS A 57 11.77 12.55 -6.04
C LYS A 57 13.26 12.18 -6.22
N PRO A 58 14.17 12.47 -5.28
CA PRO A 58 15.58 12.10 -5.41
C PRO A 58 15.84 10.59 -5.34
N SER A 59 14.93 9.82 -4.72
CA SER A 59 15.08 8.38 -4.47
C SER A 59 14.35 7.50 -5.48
N LEU A 60 13.53 8.09 -6.35
CA LEU A 60 12.71 7.37 -7.34
C LEU A 60 13.13 7.73 -8.75
N ARG A 61 13.00 6.75 -9.67
CA ARG A 61 13.11 7.04 -11.10
C ARG A 61 11.96 7.98 -11.51
N PRO A 62 12.17 8.93 -12.45
CA PRO A 62 11.13 9.88 -12.86
C PRO A 62 9.81 9.22 -13.25
N CYS A 63 9.87 8.12 -14.02
CA CYS A 63 8.67 7.40 -14.43
C CYS A 63 7.88 6.79 -13.25
N ILE A 64 8.56 6.33 -12.18
CA ILE A 64 7.91 5.78 -10.99
C ILE A 64 7.28 6.92 -10.18
N PHE A 65 8.00 8.03 -10.02
CA PHE A 65 7.48 9.20 -9.30
C PHE A 65 6.20 9.74 -9.94
N GLU A 66 6.21 9.94 -11.26
CA GLU A 66 5.02 10.42 -11.99
C GLU A 66 3.86 9.43 -11.95
N ALA A 67 4.14 8.13 -12.09
CA ALA A 67 3.11 7.10 -11.97
C ALA A 67 2.50 7.07 -10.56
N HIS A 68 3.31 7.18 -9.51
CA HIS A 68 2.85 7.27 -8.14
C HIS A 68 2.01 8.52 -7.88
N LYS A 69 2.47 9.69 -8.34
CA LYS A 69 1.72 10.96 -8.22
C LYS A 69 0.34 10.85 -8.89
N ARG A 70 0.29 10.30 -10.11
CA ARG A 70 -0.96 10.07 -10.85
C ARG A 70 -1.89 9.10 -10.11
N PHE A 71 -1.36 7.99 -9.61
CA PHE A 71 -2.13 7.00 -8.86
C PHE A 71 -2.79 7.62 -7.63
N MET A 72 -2.03 8.38 -6.84
CA MET A 72 -2.56 9.06 -5.65
C MET A 72 -3.71 9.99 -6.04
N ALA A 73 -3.52 10.85 -7.03
CA ALA A 73 -4.54 11.81 -7.47
C ALA A 73 -5.84 11.14 -7.94
N GLN A 74 -5.76 10.00 -8.62
CA GLN A 74 -6.94 9.27 -9.10
C GLN A 74 -7.69 8.61 -7.94
N ILE A 75 -7.00 7.84 -7.11
CA ILE A 75 -7.64 7.08 -6.02
C ILE A 75 -8.21 7.98 -4.93
N GLY A 76 -7.51 9.09 -4.62
CA GLY A 76 -7.97 10.05 -3.63
C GLY A 76 -9.35 10.63 -3.96
N HIS A 77 -9.58 10.91 -5.23
CA HIS A 77 -10.83 11.50 -5.70
C HIS A 77 -11.95 10.46 -5.85
N GLU A 78 -11.64 9.25 -6.32
CA GLU A 78 -12.67 8.25 -6.62
C GLU A 78 -13.28 7.61 -5.38
N TRP A 79 -12.49 7.38 -4.33
CA TRP A 79 -12.92 6.51 -3.21
C TRP A 79 -13.13 7.25 -1.89
N ASP A 80 -12.88 8.56 -1.83
CA ASP A 80 -13.06 9.40 -0.62
C ASP A 80 -12.53 8.75 0.67
N ASN A 81 -11.36 8.10 0.58
CA ASN A 81 -10.75 7.34 1.67
C ASN A 81 -11.63 6.22 2.27
N ASN A 82 -12.54 5.63 1.49
CA ASN A 82 -13.38 4.52 1.91
C ASN A 82 -12.51 3.32 2.36
N LEU A 83 -12.54 3.09 3.68
CA LEU A 83 -11.71 2.09 4.34
C LEU A 83 -12.01 0.67 3.89
N ASP A 84 -13.27 0.37 3.57
CA ASP A 84 -13.69 -0.97 3.18
C ASP A 84 -13.12 -1.34 1.80
N ILE A 85 -13.14 -0.38 0.86
CA ILE A 85 -12.53 -0.55 -0.46
C ILE A 85 -11.01 -0.75 -0.30
N LEU A 86 -10.33 0.10 0.47
CA LEU A 86 -8.88 -0.03 0.69
C LEU A 86 -8.51 -1.33 1.41
N ASN A 87 -9.33 -1.79 2.37
CA ASN A 87 -9.15 -3.07 3.06
C ASN A 87 -9.31 -4.26 2.10
N LEU A 88 -10.31 -4.21 1.23
CA LEU A 88 -10.54 -5.25 0.23
C LEU A 88 -9.41 -5.30 -0.79
N LEU A 89 -8.99 -4.15 -1.33
CA LEU A 89 -7.84 -4.07 -2.25
C LEU A 89 -6.54 -4.53 -1.61
N SER A 90 -6.28 -4.14 -0.35
CA SER A 90 -5.13 -4.64 0.40
C SER A 90 -5.16 -6.17 0.52
N THR A 91 -6.36 -6.75 0.69
CA THR A 91 -6.56 -8.19 0.78
C THR A 91 -6.29 -8.85 -0.58
N ILE A 92 -6.83 -8.31 -1.67
CA ILE A 92 -6.59 -8.81 -3.03
C ILE A 92 -5.09 -8.79 -3.37
N VAL A 93 -4.40 -7.69 -3.07
CA VAL A 93 -2.95 -7.55 -3.28
C VAL A 93 -2.15 -8.56 -2.45
N LEU A 94 -2.59 -8.83 -1.21
CA LEU A 94 -1.93 -9.76 -0.29
C LEU A 94 -2.12 -11.22 -0.72
N PHE A 95 -3.29 -11.61 -1.22
CA PHE A 95 -3.61 -12.98 -1.63
C PHE A 95 -3.48 -13.18 -3.15
N ASP A 96 -2.35 -12.75 -3.72
CA ASP A 96 -2.05 -13.04 -5.12
C ASP A 96 -1.29 -14.39 -5.24
N PRO A 97 -1.89 -15.44 -5.83
CA PRO A 97 -1.24 -16.74 -5.98
C PRO A 97 -0.08 -16.73 -7.00
N ASN A 98 0.08 -15.63 -7.76
CA ASN A 98 1.14 -15.48 -8.74
C ASN A 98 2.44 -14.89 -8.16
N ARG A 99 2.48 -14.57 -6.86
CA ARG A 99 3.72 -14.12 -6.22
C ARG A 99 4.82 -15.19 -6.34
N PRO A 100 6.09 -14.77 -6.50
CA PRO A 100 7.20 -15.70 -6.56
C PRO A 100 7.38 -16.43 -5.21
N ASN A 101 7.91 -17.66 -5.25
CA ASN A 101 8.24 -18.46 -4.08
C ASN A 101 7.05 -18.88 -3.20
N ILE A 102 5.86 -19.01 -3.79
CA ILE A 102 4.70 -19.61 -3.13
C ILE A 102 4.71 -21.12 -3.33
N ILE A 103 4.54 -21.87 -2.23
CA ILE A 103 4.47 -23.34 -2.20
C ILE A 103 3.03 -23.81 -2.44
N HIS A 104 2.05 -23.29 -1.69
CA HIS A 104 0.65 -23.74 -1.74
C HIS A 104 -0.25 -22.71 -2.43
N LYS A 105 -0.12 -22.59 -3.75
CA LYS A 105 -0.87 -21.59 -4.55
C LYS A 105 -2.39 -21.76 -4.48
N ASP A 106 -2.83 -23.02 -4.40
CA ASP A 106 -4.22 -23.46 -4.26
C ASP A 106 -4.89 -22.99 -2.96
N MET A 107 -4.11 -22.74 -1.90
CA MET A 107 -4.60 -22.23 -0.62
C MET A 107 -4.76 -20.70 -0.60
N ILE A 108 -4.29 -20.01 -1.64
CA ILE A 108 -4.31 -18.55 -1.77
C ILE A 108 -5.39 -18.10 -2.77
N ALA A 109 -5.67 -18.94 -3.78
CA ALA A 109 -6.64 -18.70 -4.85
C ALA A 109 -8.10 -18.69 -4.38
#